data_AF-A0A6J2WTZ4-F1
#
_entry.id   AF-A0A6J2WTZ4-F1
#
_cell.length_a   1.000
_cell.length_b   1.000
_cell.length_c   1.000
_cell.angle_alpha   90.00
_cell.angle_beta   90.00
_cell.angle_gamma   90.00
#
_symmetry.space_group_name_H-M   'P 1'
#
loop_
_entity.id
_entity.type
_entity.pdbx_description
1 polymer ?
#
loop_
_entity_poly.entity_id
_entity_poly.type
_entity_poly.pdbx_seq_one_letter_code
_entity_poly.pdbx_strand_id
1 'polypeptide(L)'
;MADEMGLGKTLQCITLMWTLLRQSPDAKPEIDKVIVVSPSSLVRNWYNEVGKWLEERVLPVAIDGGSKEEIDRKLVNFISQNGLRVPTPILIISYETFRLHAQVLHRGKVGLVICDEGHRLKNSDNQTYQALNTMNAQRRVLISGTPIQNDLLEYFSLVHFVNSGILGTAQEFKRKFEVPILKGRDADASDKDRLAGEEKLKELISIVNRCLIRRTSDILSKYLPVKIEQVVCCRLTPLQEELYKLFLKQAKPVESLQQGKISVSSLSSITSLKKLCNHPSLIYDKCVAGEEGFEGALDLFPPGYSSKAVEPQLSGKMLVLDYILAMTRSTTSDKVVLVSNYTQILDLFEKLCRARRYLYVRLDGTMSIKKRAKIVERFNSPSNPEFIFMLSSKAGGCGLNLIGANRLVMFDPDWNPANDEQAMARVWRDGQKKTCYIYRLLSRGLKDPVLVSSWDAAVSFVFHQRSHEDQRGVV
;
A
#
# COMPACT_ATOMS: atom_id res chain seq x y z
N MET A 1 14.46 2.26 -8.15
CA MET A 1 14.39 2.94 -6.84
C MET A 1 13.43 2.15 -5.95
N ALA A 2 13.96 1.47 -4.95
CA ALA A 2 13.24 0.56 -4.06
C ALA A 2 13.31 1.00 -2.59
N ASP A 3 13.47 2.31 -2.36
CA ASP A 3 13.51 2.87 -1.01
C ASP A 3 12.18 2.67 -0.29
N GLU A 4 12.25 2.55 1.04
CA GLU A 4 11.07 2.46 1.89
C GLU A 4 10.15 3.69 1.75
N MET A 5 8.92 3.50 2.18
CA MET A 5 7.86 4.51 2.08
C MET A 5 8.18 5.69 3.01
N GLY A 6 7.93 6.91 2.54
CA GLY A 6 8.22 8.13 3.31
C GLY A 6 9.54 8.85 2.97
N LEU A 7 10.48 8.19 2.27
CA LEU A 7 11.81 8.76 1.93
C LEU A 7 11.83 9.78 0.76
N GLY A 8 10.67 10.30 0.35
CA GLY A 8 10.62 11.35 -0.67
C GLY A 8 10.98 10.92 -2.10
N LYS A 9 10.65 9.67 -2.50
CA LYS A 9 10.93 9.12 -3.84
C LYS A 9 10.43 10.02 -4.99
N THR A 10 9.25 10.63 -4.82
CA THR A 10 8.67 11.58 -5.79
C THR A 10 9.58 12.78 -6.01
N LEU A 11 10.09 13.41 -4.94
CA LEU A 11 11.01 14.54 -5.03
C LEU A 11 12.30 14.14 -5.75
N GLN A 12 12.90 13.00 -5.40
CA GLN A 12 14.11 12.51 -6.06
C GLN A 12 13.90 12.32 -7.57
N CYS A 13 12.73 11.82 -7.97
CA CYS A 13 12.37 11.67 -9.38
C CYS A 13 12.13 13.03 -10.05
N ILE A 14 11.48 13.99 -9.39
CA ILE A 14 11.30 15.36 -9.91
C ILE A 14 12.65 16.02 -10.14
N THR A 15 13.59 15.88 -9.20
CA THR A 15 14.97 16.37 -9.35
C THR A 15 15.65 15.73 -10.56
N LEU A 16 15.56 14.40 -10.71
CA LEU A 16 16.11 13.69 -11.87
C LEU A 16 15.50 14.20 -13.19
N MET A 17 14.17 14.31 -13.27
CA MET A 17 13.46 14.81 -14.45
C MET A 17 13.94 16.21 -14.81
N TRP A 18 13.99 17.11 -13.83
CA TRP A 18 14.38 18.50 -14.04
C TRP A 18 15.82 18.64 -14.50
N THR A 19 16.75 17.89 -13.89
CA THR A 19 18.15 17.87 -14.30
C THR A 19 18.27 17.42 -15.76
N LEU A 20 17.65 16.30 -16.14
CA LEU A 20 17.77 15.79 -17.52
C LEU A 20 17.08 16.70 -18.55
N LEU A 21 15.98 17.37 -18.18
CA LEU A 21 15.29 18.33 -19.05
C LEU A 21 16.08 19.62 -19.29
N ARG A 22 17.12 19.89 -18.50
CA ARG A 22 17.84 21.18 -18.53
C ARG A 22 19.35 21.06 -18.73
N GLN A 23 19.95 19.94 -18.37
CA GLN A 23 21.39 19.80 -18.26
C GLN A 23 21.86 18.47 -18.85
N SER A 24 23.06 18.53 -19.43
CA SER A 24 23.90 17.39 -19.80
C SER A 24 25.36 17.86 -19.77
N PRO A 25 26.34 16.94 -19.80
CA PRO A 25 27.75 17.30 -19.96
C PRO A 25 28.02 18.17 -21.20
N ASP A 26 27.20 18.03 -22.25
CA ASP A 26 27.27 18.80 -23.49
C ASP A 26 26.59 20.18 -23.41
N ALA A 27 26.22 20.64 -22.21
CA ALA A 27 25.52 21.91 -21.96
C ALA A 27 24.20 22.10 -22.75
N LYS A 28 23.49 21.00 -23.00
CA LYS A 28 22.16 20.96 -23.63
C LYS A 28 21.22 20.04 -22.82
N PRO A 29 19.89 20.09 -23.00
CA PRO A 29 19.00 19.09 -22.40
C PRO A 29 19.42 17.66 -22.79
N GLU A 30 19.48 16.76 -21.82
CA GLU A 30 19.74 15.33 -22.07
C GLU A 30 18.51 14.65 -22.68
N ILE A 31 17.32 15.14 -22.32
CA ILE A 31 16.02 14.66 -22.81
C ILE A 31 15.06 15.84 -23.04
N ASP A 32 14.11 15.67 -23.96
CA ASP A 32 13.08 16.69 -24.22
C ASP A 32 11.75 16.41 -23.52
N LYS A 33 11.44 15.12 -23.29
CA LYS A 33 10.14 14.66 -22.79
C LYS A 33 10.28 13.55 -21.77
N VAL A 34 9.42 13.60 -20.75
CA VAL A 34 9.29 12.59 -19.71
C VAL A 34 7.86 12.10 -19.62
N ILE A 35 7.69 10.79 -19.43
CA ILE A 35 6.40 10.20 -19.08
C ILE A 35 6.49 9.58 -17.68
N VAL A 36 5.61 10.03 -16.79
CA VAL A 36 5.36 9.42 -15.48
C VAL A 36 4.09 8.59 -15.57
N VAL A 37 4.23 7.28 -15.42
CA VAL A 37 3.11 6.34 -15.35
C VAL A 37 2.87 5.99 -13.89
N SER A 38 1.67 6.25 -13.40
CA SER A 38 1.32 6.05 -11.98
C SER A 38 -0.07 5.43 -11.84
N PRO A 39 -0.47 4.92 -10.67
CA PRO A 39 -1.86 4.59 -10.41
C PRO A 39 -2.77 5.80 -10.66
N SER A 40 -3.98 5.59 -11.19
CA SER A 40 -4.95 6.68 -11.45
C SER A 40 -5.14 7.62 -10.26
N SER A 41 -5.13 7.07 -9.04
CA SER A 41 -5.27 7.85 -7.79
C SER A 41 -4.08 8.77 -7.46
N LEU A 42 -2.90 8.53 -8.06
CA LEU A 42 -1.65 9.25 -7.84
C LEU A 42 -1.31 10.25 -8.93
N VAL A 43 -1.95 10.20 -10.10
CA VAL A 43 -1.69 11.11 -11.24
C VAL A 43 -1.75 12.57 -10.81
N ARG A 44 -2.81 12.97 -10.10
CA ARG A 44 -2.95 14.36 -9.64
C ARG A 44 -1.99 14.72 -8.51
N ASN A 45 -1.59 13.74 -7.69
CA ASN A 45 -0.59 13.97 -6.65
C ASN A 45 0.78 14.31 -7.28
N TRP A 46 1.19 13.56 -8.31
CA TRP A 46 2.39 13.87 -9.10
C TRP A 46 2.31 15.27 -9.73
N TYR A 47 1.16 15.63 -10.31
CA TYR A 47 0.96 16.97 -10.89
C TYR A 47 1.17 18.09 -9.85
N ASN A 48 0.58 17.94 -8.66
CA ASN A 48 0.72 18.90 -7.59
C ASN A 48 2.15 18.96 -7.03
N GLU A 49 2.83 17.82 -6.90
CA GLU A 49 4.22 17.78 -6.42
C GLU A 49 5.18 18.47 -7.41
N VAL A 50 4.99 18.29 -8.73
CA VAL A 50 5.78 19.03 -9.74
C VAL A 50 5.59 20.54 -9.56
N GLY A 51 4.34 21.01 -9.43
CA GLY A 51 4.04 22.42 -9.20
C GLY A 51 4.57 22.94 -7.86
N LYS A 52 4.54 22.13 -6.80
CA LYS A 52 5.07 22.49 -5.48
C LYS A 52 6.57 22.74 -5.49
N TRP A 53 7.35 21.90 -6.19
CA TRP A 53 8.82 21.95 -6.15
C TRP A 53 9.44 22.82 -7.22
N LEU A 54 8.79 22.96 -8.38
CA LEU A 54 9.33 23.69 -9.53
C LEU A 54 8.51 24.95 -9.88
N GLU A 55 7.38 25.18 -9.22
CA GLU A 55 6.52 26.36 -9.42
C GLU A 55 6.21 26.57 -10.92
N GLU A 56 6.38 27.79 -11.43
CA GLU A 56 6.06 28.15 -12.82
C GLU A 56 7.17 27.76 -13.82
N ARG A 57 8.25 27.08 -13.38
CA ARG A 57 9.40 26.76 -14.26
C ARG A 57 9.11 25.65 -15.27
N VAL A 58 8.07 24.85 -15.03
CA VAL A 58 7.63 23.76 -15.91
C VAL A 58 6.14 23.52 -15.80
N LEU A 59 5.49 23.29 -16.94
CA LEU A 59 4.06 22.94 -16.97
C LEU A 59 3.90 21.43 -17.24
N PRO A 60 3.52 20.62 -16.23
CA PRO A 60 3.17 19.22 -16.47
C PRO A 60 1.77 19.10 -17.10
N VAL A 61 1.54 18.01 -17.82
CA VAL A 61 0.22 17.62 -18.34
C VAL A 61 -0.22 16.36 -17.60
N ALA A 62 -1.38 16.43 -16.95
CA ALA A 62 -1.99 15.27 -16.31
C ALA A 62 -3.18 14.76 -17.14
N ILE A 63 -3.22 13.45 -17.38
CA ILE A 63 -4.34 12.76 -18.02
C ILE A 63 -5.02 11.87 -16.97
N ASP A 64 -6.21 12.29 -16.56
CA ASP A 64 -7.02 11.68 -15.50
C ASP A 64 -8.49 11.61 -15.95
N GLY A 65 -8.77 10.66 -16.85
CA GLY A 65 -10.09 10.51 -17.49
C GLY A 65 -10.38 11.52 -18.62
N GLY A 66 -11.55 11.36 -19.23
CA GLY A 66 -11.99 12.12 -20.41
C GLY A 66 -12.53 11.20 -21.51
N SER A 67 -13.10 11.78 -22.56
CA SER A 67 -13.48 11.00 -23.75
C SER A 67 -12.21 10.46 -24.43
N LYS A 68 -12.35 9.37 -25.19
CA LYS A 68 -11.22 8.76 -25.92
C LYS A 68 -10.54 9.80 -26.83
N GLU A 69 -11.33 10.61 -27.51
CA GLU A 69 -10.90 11.63 -28.47
C GLU A 69 -10.21 12.82 -27.77
N GLU A 70 -10.65 13.19 -26.57
CA GLU A 70 -9.98 14.23 -25.77
C GLU A 70 -8.59 13.77 -25.30
N ILE A 71 -8.50 12.52 -24.84
CA ILE A 71 -7.24 11.93 -24.39
C ILE A 71 -6.27 11.82 -25.57
N ASP A 72 -6.73 11.29 -26.71
CA ASP A 72 -5.89 11.17 -27.91
C ASP A 72 -5.41 12.54 -28.39
N ARG A 73 -6.26 13.57 -28.41
CA ARG A 73 -5.83 14.94 -28.76
C ARG A 73 -4.72 15.45 -27.83
N LYS A 74 -4.86 15.26 -26.50
CA LYS A 74 -3.84 15.67 -25.54
C LYS A 74 -2.52 14.92 -25.75
N LEU A 75 -2.59 13.61 -26.01
CA LEU A 75 -1.41 12.77 -26.25
C LEU A 75 -0.70 13.12 -27.55
N VAL A 76 -1.46 13.32 -28.64
CA VAL A 76 -0.91 13.76 -29.93
C VAL A 76 -0.21 15.11 -29.76
N ASN A 77 -0.86 16.07 -29.07
CA ASN A 77 -0.26 17.37 -28.80
C ASN A 77 1.01 17.27 -27.96
N PHE A 78 1.07 16.39 -26.97
CA PHE A 78 2.28 16.18 -26.18
C PHE A 78 3.43 15.62 -27.02
N ILE A 79 3.15 14.64 -27.88
CA ILE A 79 4.18 13.98 -28.70
C ILE A 79 4.69 14.88 -29.80
N SER A 80 3.81 15.66 -30.44
CA SER A 80 4.16 16.49 -31.59
C SER A 80 5.03 17.71 -31.23
N GLN A 81 5.08 18.10 -29.96
CA GLN A 81 5.91 19.21 -29.49
C GLN A 81 7.40 18.89 -29.64
N ASN A 82 8.11 19.57 -30.53
CA ASN A 82 9.55 19.41 -30.70
C ASN A 82 10.22 20.80 -30.76
N GLY A 83 11.52 20.87 -30.47
CA GLY A 83 12.33 22.09 -30.55
C GLY A 83 12.99 22.49 -29.23
N LEU A 84 13.71 23.61 -29.24
CA LEU A 84 14.51 24.09 -28.10
C LEU A 84 13.71 24.37 -26.82
N ARG A 85 12.40 24.66 -26.94
CA ARG A 85 11.50 24.88 -25.81
C ARG A 85 10.20 24.11 -25.99
N VAL A 86 10.15 22.93 -25.38
CA VAL A 86 8.91 22.15 -25.26
C VAL A 86 8.07 22.78 -24.13
N PRO A 87 6.85 23.27 -24.41
CA PRO A 87 6.04 23.97 -23.41
C PRO A 87 5.53 23.04 -22.30
N THR A 88 5.21 21.79 -22.65
CA THR A 88 4.74 20.78 -21.70
C THR A 88 5.58 19.51 -21.77
N PRO A 89 6.78 19.50 -21.19
CA PRO A 89 7.73 18.39 -21.35
C PRO A 89 7.44 17.18 -20.45
N ILE A 90 6.54 17.31 -19.46
CA ILE A 90 6.23 16.24 -18.50
C ILE A 90 4.78 15.79 -18.70
N LEU A 91 4.60 14.53 -19.08
CA LEU A 91 3.29 13.87 -19.11
C LEU A 91 3.13 12.97 -17.89
N ILE A 92 1.99 13.07 -17.21
CA ILE A 92 1.60 12.21 -16.10
C ILE A 92 0.31 11.49 -16.48
N ILE A 93 0.36 10.18 -16.53
CA ILE A 93 -0.73 9.34 -17.04
C ILE A 93 -0.94 8.12 -16.15
N SER A 94 -2.18 7.64 -16.06
CA SER A 94 -2.47 6.41 -15.34
C SER A 94 -2.01 5.17 -16.11
N TYR A 95 -1.71 4.07 -15.42
CA TYR A 95 -1.44 2.78 -16.06
C TYR A 95 -2.59 2.35 -17.00
N GLU A 96 -3.83 2.54 -16.56
CA GLU A 96 -5.01 2.13 -17.30
C GLU A 96 -5.17 2.94 -18.61
N THR A 97 -5.01 4.26 -18.55
CA THR A 97 -5.09 5.14 -19.73
C THR A 97 -3.88 4.99 -20.64
N PHE A 98 -2.67 4.83 -20.08
CA PHE A 98 -1.46 4.57 -20.87
C PHE A 98 -1.64 3.33 -21.74
N ARG A 99 -2.11 2.22 -21.16
CA ARG A 99 -2.34 0.97 -21.88
C ARG A 99 -3.32 1.15 -23.05
N LEU A 100 -4.44 1.84 -22.82
CA LEU A 100 -5.49 2.02 -23.83
C LEU A 100 -5.05 2.91 -25.01
N HIS A 101 -4.10 3.83 -24.78
CA HIS A 101 -3.68 4.83 -25.75
C HIS A 101 -2.20 4.73 -26.13
N ALA A 102 -1.55 3.59 -25.85
CA ALA A 102 -0.13 3.37 -26.06
C ALA A 102 0.30 3.57 -27.52
N GLN A 103 -0.59 3.25 -28.48
CA GLN A 103 -0.33 3.42 -29.90
C GLN A 103 0.01 4.86 -30.30
N VAL A 104 -0.56 5.86 -29.62
CA VAL A 104 -0.23 7.26 -29.86
C VAL A 104 1.18 7.53 -29.36
N LEU A 105 1.48 7.12 -28.12
CA LEU A 105 2.75 7.29 -27.43
C LEU A 105 3.93 6.61 -28.14
N HIS A 106 3.70 5.48 -28.81
CA HIS A 106 4.73 4.76 -29.57
C HIS A 106 5.24 5.52 -30.81
N ARG A 107 4.50 6.50 -31.32
CA ARG A 107 4.92 7.33 -32.46
C ARG A 107 6.01 8.34 -32.10
N GLY A 108 6.15 8.65 -30.80
CA GLY A 108 7.08 9.65 -30.29
C GLY A 108 8.36 9.06 -29.72
N LYS A 109 9.41 9.90 -29.67
CA LYS A 109 10.59 9.63 -28.85
C LYS A 109 10.36 10.20 -27.45
N VAL A 110 10.59 9.38 -26.43
CA VAL A 110 10.50 9.77 -25.02
C VAL A 110 11.85 9.51 -24.37
N GLY A 111 12.44 10.50 -23.71
CA GLY A 111 13.81 10.35 -23.18
C GLY A 111 13.88 9.58 -21.87
N LEU A 112 12.85 9.70 -21.03
CA LEU A 112 12.75 9.05 -19.72
C LEU A 112 11.32 8.58 -19.44
N VAL A 113 11.21 7.38 -18.88
CA VAL A 113 9.95 6.84 -18.35
C VAL A 113 10.13 6.52 -16.87
N ILE A 114 9.20 6.99 -16.07
CA ILE A 114 9.13 6.70 -14.64
C ILE A 114 7.85 5.90 -14.38
N CYS A 115 8.00 4.68 -13.86
CA CYS A 115 6.88 3.84 -13.45
C CYS A 115 6.77 3.86 -11.92
N ASP A 116 5.74 4.52 -11.40
CA ASP A 116 5.43 4.58 -9.98
C ASP A 116 4.62 3.37 -9.51
N GLU A 117 4.82 2.91 -8.28
CA GLU A 117 4.27 1.63 -7.78
C GLU A 117 4.50 0.47 -8.76
N GLY A 118 5.74 0.34 -9.23
CA GLY A 118 6.16 -0.61 -10.25
C GLY A 118 5.96 -2.07 -9.88
N HIS A 119 5.67 -2.39 -8.61
CA HIS A 119 5.14 -3.70 -8.21
C HIS A 119 3.79 -4.03 -8.90
N ARG A 120 3.15 -3.11 -9.63
CA ARG A 120 2.03 -3.42 -10.53
C ARG A 120 2.46 -4.13 -11.83
N LEU A 121 3.74 -4.07 -12.18
CA LEU A 121 4.33 -4.64 -13.40
C LEU A 121 4.93 -6.04 -13.16
N LYS A 122 4.32 -6.82 -12.26
CA LYS A 122 4.77 -8.15 -11.84
C LYS A 122 4.88 -9.16 -12.98
N ASN A 123 3.91 -9.16 -13.89
CA ASN A 123 3.83 -10.16 -14.96
C ASN A 123 4.24 -9.56 -16.31
N SER A 124 5.19 -10.19 -17.00
CA SER A 124 5.62 -9.83 -18.36
C SER A 124 4.53 -9.95 -19.41
N ASP A 125 3.53 -10.81 -19.17
CA ASP A 125 2.38 -11.02 -20.05
C ASP A 125 1.30 -9.94 -19.87
N ASN A 126 1.47 -9.05 -18.87
CA ASN A 126 0.56 -7.94 -18.68
C ASN A 126 0.64 -7.00 -19.90
N GLN A 127 -0.52 -6.70 -20.50
CA GLN A 127 -0.65 -5.74 -21.60
C GLN A 127 0.03 -4.39 -21.30
N THR A 128 0.03 -3.99 -20.03
CA THR A 128 0.69 -2.76 -19.57
C THR A 128 2.21 -2.85 -19.73
N TYR A 129 2.80 -4.00 -19.37
CA TYR A 129 4.23 -4.28 -19.50
C TYR A 129 4.65 -4.29 -20.97
N GLN A 130 3.87 -4.96 -21.82
CA GLN A 130 4.11 -5.00 -23.27
C GLN A 130 4.03 -3.60 -23.88
N ALA A 131 2.99 -2.83 -23.55
CA ALA A 131 2.82 -1.46 -24.01
C ALA A 131 3.98 -0.53 -23.59
N LEU A 132 4.48 -0.67 -22.37
CA LEU A 132 5.64 0.10 -21.88
C LEU A 132 6.94 -0.34 -22.55
N ASN A 133 7.09 -1.62 -22.86
CA ASN A 133 8.29 -2.14 -23.54
C ASN A 133 8.39 -1.71 -24.99
N THR A 134 7.26 -1.67 -25.72
CA THR A 134 7.21 -1.20 -27.11
C THR A 134 7.51 0.29 -27.23
N MET A 135 7.33 1.07 -26.17
CA MET A 135 7.63 2.50 -26.18
C MET A 135 9.14 2.75 -26.32
N ASN A 136 9.48 3.65 -27.24
CA ASN A 136 10.85 4.06 -27.51
C ASN A 136 11.36 5.03 -26.43
N ALA A 137 11.75 4.46 -25.29
CA ALA A 137 12.37 5.17 -24.17
C ALA A 137 13.68 4.52 -23.73
N GLN A 138 14.76 5.28 -23.84
CA GLN A 138 16.12 4.83 -23.54
C GLN A 138 16.37 4.69 -22.03
N ARG A 139 15.86 5.63 -21.22
CA ARG A 139 16.06 5.64 -19.76
C ARG A 139 14.78 5.25 -19.06
N ARG A 140 14.86 4.31 -18.12
CA ARG A 140 13.71 3.76 -17.41
C ARG A 140 13.99 3.73 -15.92
N VAL A 141 13.10 4.32 -15.14
CA VAL A 141 13.16 4.33 -13.68
C VAL A 141 11.90 3.68 -13.14
N LEU A 142 12.08 2.58 -12.40
CA LEU A 142 10.98 1.92 -11.71
C LEU A 142 11.05 2.26 -10.23
N ILE A 143 9.93 2.71 -9.67
CA ILE A 143 9.78 3.08 -8.27
C ILE A 143 8.91 2.02 -7.61
N SER A 144 9.37 1.43 -6.52
CA SER A 144 8.55 0.56 -5.66
C SER A 144 8.78 0.91 -4.21
N GLY A 145 7.70 1.06 -3.43
CA GLY A 145 7.78 1.17 -1.97
C GLY A 145 7.87 -0.17 -1.27
N THR A 146 7.40 -1.23 -1.92
CA THR A 146 7.38 -2.58 -1.37
C THR A 146 8.67 -3.29 -1.81
N PRO A 147 9.39 -4.00 -0.92
CA PRO A 147 10.37 -4.97 -1.39
C PRO A 147 9.68 -5.91 -2.37
N ILE A 148 10.35 -6.35 -3.43
CA ILE A 148 9.73 -7.20 -4.44
C ILE A 148 9.34 -8.52 -3.77
N GLN A 149 8.03 -8.73 -3.61
CA GLN A 149 7.48 -9.66 -2.63
C GLN A 149 7.41 -11.07 -3.24
N ASN A 150 8.36 -11.90 -2.81
CA ASN A 150 8.29 -13.37 -2.77
C ASN A 150 8.37 -14.15 -4.08
N ASP A 151 8.16 -13.55 -5.25
CA ASP A 151 8.33 -14.24 -6.54
C ASP A 151 9.55 -13.71 -7.33
N LEU A 152 10.52 -14.59 -7.56
CA LEU A 152 11.74 -14.28 -8.30
C LEU A 152 11.46 -13.97 -9.78
N LEU A 153 10.35 -14.45 -10.35
CA LEU A 153 9.94 -14.12 -11.72
C LEU A 153 9.39 -12.70 -11.83
N GLU A 154 8.65 -12.27 -10.82
CA GLU A 154 8.22 -10.87 -10.74
C GLU A 154 9.46 -9.97 -10.64
N TYR A 155 10.45 -10.37 -9.85
CA TYR A 155 11.73 -9.68 -9.75
C TYR A 155 12.46 -9.60 -11.09
N PHE A 156 12.55 -10.72 -11.81
CA PHE A 156 13.13 -10.77 -13.16
C PHE A 156 12.42 -9.80 -14.10
N SER A 157 11.09 -9.82 -14.15
CA SER A 157 10.30 -8.95 -15.02
C SER A 157 10.59 -7.46 -14.76
N LEU A 158 10.68 -7.06 -13.49
CA LEU A 158 10.99 -5.68 -13.12
C LEU A 158 12.41 -5.27 -13.48
N VAL A 159 13.40 -6.15 -13.23
CA VAL A 159 14.81 -5.86 -13.56
C VAL A 159 15.00 -5.82 -15.07
N HIS A 160 14.41 -6.76 -15.81
CA HIS A 160 14.46 -6.81 -17.25
C HIS A 160 13.83 -5.57 -17.90
N PHE A 161 12.73 -5.05 -17.32
CA PHE A 161 12.12 -3.81 -17.78
C PHE A 161 13.06 -2.60 -17.68
N VAL A 162 13.82 -2.51 -16.59
CA VAL A 162 14.75 -1.41 -16.33
C VAL A 162 16.04 -1.56 -17.14
N ASN A 163 16.59 -2.78 -17.20
CA ASN A 163 17.83 -3.08 -17.89
C ASN A 163 17.70 -4.43 -18.61
N SER A 164 17.24 -4.38 -19.85
CA SER A 164 17.10 -5.54 -20.71
C SER A 164 18.48 -6.16 -20.99
N GLY A 165 18.67 -7.42 -20.61
CA GLY A 165 19.87 -8.19 -20.90
C GLY A 165 20.78 -8.46 -19.70
N ILE A 166 20.65 -7.74 -18.57
CA ILE A 166 21.54 -7.94 -17.40
C ILE A 166 21.38 -9.32 -16.74
N LEU A 167 20.18 -9.92 -16.83
CA LEU A 167 19.85 -11.25 -16.28
C LEU A 167 19.69 -12.33 -17.36
N GLY A 168 19.95 -12.01 -18.63
CA GLY A 168 19.65 -12.90 -19.76
C GLY A 168 18.16 -13.03 -20.05
N THR A 169 17.78 -14.16 -20.68
CA THR A 169 16.40 -14.52 -20.98
C THR A 169 15.67 -15.08 -19.74
N ALA A 170 14.34 -15.07 -19.77
CA ALA A 170 13.54 -15.63 -18.66
C ALA A 170 13.85 -17.11 -18.37
N GLN A 171 14.13 -17.89 -19.42
CA GLN A 171 14.49 -19.31 -19.28
C GLN A 171 15.87 -19.51 -18.64
N GLU A 172 16.85 -18.70 -19.03
CA GLU A 172 18.18 -18.71 -18.43
C GLU A 172 18.13 -18.28 -16.96
N PHE A 173 17.36 -17.24 -16.66
CA PHE A 173 17.14 -16.79 -15.28
C PHE A 173 16.50 -17.88 -14.42
N LYS A 174 15.44 -18.53 -14.93
CA LYS A 174 14.77 -19.66 -14.27
C LYS A 174 15.75 -20.75 -13.88
N ARG A 175 16.56 -21.20 -14.85
CA ARG A 175 17.52 -22.28 -14.67
C ARG A 175 18.68 -21.89 -13.74
N LYS A 176 19.18 -20.67 -13.86
CA LYS A 176 20.40 -20.21 -13.18
C LYS A 176 20.14 -19.74 -11.74
N PHE A 177 19.01 -19.10 -11.48
CA PHE A 177 18.72 -18.46 -10.20
C PHE A 177 17.47 -19.04 -9.54
N GLU A 178 16.31 -18.99 -10.19
CA GLU A 178 15.03 -19.30 -9.55
C GLU A 178 14.95 -20.74 -9.02
N VAL A 179 15.21 -21.74 -9.87
CA VAL A 179 15.10 -23.15 -9.49
C VAL A 179 16.07 -23.49 -8.34
N PRO A 180 17.37 -23.14 -8.39
CA PRO A 180 18.28 -23.37 -7.26
C PRO A 180 17.85 -22.65 -5.97
N ILE A 181 17.40 -21.40 -6.05
CA ILE A 181 17.02 -20.62 -4.86
C ILE A 181 15.76 -21.20 -4.22
N LEU A 182 14.75 -21.56 -5.01
CA LEU A 182 13.51 -22.16 -4.51
C LEU A 182 13.79 -23.52 -3.88
N LYS A 183 14.61 -24.35 -4.54
CA LYS A 183 15.02 -25.66 -4.00
C LYS A 183 15.76 -25.54 -2.66
N GLY A 184 16.64 -24.54 -2.52
CA GLY A 184 17.35 -24.29 -1.28
C GLY A 184 16.50 -23.67 -0.16
N ARG A 185 15.35 -23.07 -0.49
CA ARG A 185 14.40 -22.51 0.50
C ARG A 185 13.36 -23.51 0.98
N ASP A 186 13.28 -24.68 0.36
CA ASP A 186 12.36 -25.73 0.77
C ASP A 186 12.68 -26.20 2.20
N ALA A 187 11.65 -26.48 3.00
CA ALA A 187 11.82 -26.91 4.39
C ALA A 187 12.61 -28.22 4.46
N ASP A 188 12.37 -29.10 3.48
CA ASP A 188 13.00 -30.42 3.34
C ASP A 188 14.32 -30.38 2.54
N ALA A 189 14.84 -29.19 2.25
CA ALA A 189 16.07 -29.03 1.48
C ALA A 189 17.30 -29.61 2.21
N SER A 190 18.13 -30.35 1.46
CA SER A 190 19.44 -30.81 1.95
C SER A 190 20.37 -29.62 2.23
N ASP A 191 21.34 -29.78 3.13
CA ASP A 191 22.31 -28.70 3.43
C ASP A 191 23.08 -28.24 2.18
N LYS A 192 23.33 -29.17 1.23
CA LYS A 192 23.95 -28.87 -0.06
C LYS A 192 23.06 -27.97 -0.93
N ASP A 193 21.75 -28.24 -0.98
CA ASP A 193 20.79 -27.45 -1.75
C ASP A 193 20.58 -26.06 -1.11
N ARG A 194 20.56 -25.98 0.24
CA ARG A 194 20.49 -24.71 0.97
C ARG A 194 21.67 -23.80 0.64
N LEU A 195 22.89 -24.34 0.69
CA LEU A 195 24.11 -23.59 0.40
C LEU A 195 24.16 -23.11 -1.06
N ALA A 196 23.83 -24.00 -2.01
CA ALA A 196 23.76 -23.65 -3.43
C ALA A 196 22.70 -22.56 -3.72
N GLY A 197 21.53 -22.64 -3.06
CA GLY A 197 20.48 -21.63 -3.16
C GLY A 197 20.93 -20.27 -2.63
N GLU A 198 21.62 -20.24 -1.48
CA GLU A 198 22.12 -19.00 -0.89
C GLU A 198 23.23 -18.35 -1.73
N GLU A 199 24.15 -19.14 -2.29
CA GLU A 199 25.17 -18.63 -3.22
C GLU A 199 24.54 -17.99 -4.46
N LYS A 200 23.55 -18.64 -5.08
CA LYS A 200 22.83 -18.07 -6.22
C LYS A 200 22.05 -16.82 -5.87
N LEU A 201 21.49 -16.75 -4.67
CA LEU A 201 20.83 -15.53 -4.18
C LEU A 201 21.84 -14.38 -4.01
N LYS A 202 23.02 -14.64 -3.45
CA LYS A 202 24.10 -13.63 -3.32
C LYS A 202 24.60 -13.15 -4.68
N GLU A 203 24.79 -14.06 -5.65
CA GLU A 203 25.15 -13.72 -7.03
C GLU A 203 24.10 -12.80 -7.67
N LEU A 204 22.81 -13.14 -7.53
CA LEU A 204 21.71 -12.34 -8.07
C LEU A 204 21.67 -10.93 -7.45
N ILE A 205 21.78 -10.84 -6.13
CA ILE A 205 21.78 -9.57 -5.40
C ILE A 205 22.95 -8.70 -5.85
N SER A 206 24.15 -9.25 -6.02
CA SER A 206 25.32 -8.52 -6.49
C SER A 206 25.12 -7.89 -7.87
N ILE A 207 24.50 -8.63 -8.80
CA ILE A 207 24.19 -8.13 -10.15
C ILE A 207 23.17 -6.99 -10.07
N VAL A 208 22.08 -7.18 -9.32
CA VAL A 208 20.99 -6.20 -9.29
C VAL A 208 21.30 -4.97 -8.44
N ASN A 209 22.16 -5.08 -7.42
CA ASN A 209 22.62 -3.92 -6.63
C ASN A 209 23.29 -2.84 -7.49
N ARG A 210 23.75 -3.16 -8.71
CA ARG A 210 24.28 -2.16 -9.66
C ARG A 210 23.21 -1.23 -10.23
N CYS A 211 21.95 -1.67 -10.26
CA CYS A 211 20.83 -0.89 -10.81
C CYS A 211 19.69 -0.65 -9.80
N LEU A 212 19.84 -1.13 -8.56
CA LEU A 212 18.85 -0.99 -7.49
C LEU A 212 19.43 -0.18 -6.33
N ILE A 213 18.72 0.87 -5.97
CA ILE A 213 18.94 1.63 -4.73
C ILE A 213 17.79 1.33 -3.76
N ARG A 214 18.13 0.98 -2.52
CA ARG A 214 17.18 0.77 -1.42
C ARG A 214 17.76 1.28 -0.11
N ARG A 215 17.12 2.30 0.45
CA ARG A 215 17.35 2.84 1.79
C ARG A 215 16.16 2.51 2.69
N THR A 216 16.44 2.28 3.96
CA THR A 216 15.42 2.01 4.99
C THR A 216 15.00 3.31 5.68
N SER A 217 13.84 3.28 6.31
CA SER A 217 13.24 4.42 7.00
C SER A 217 14.00 4.84 8.26
N ASP A 218 14.95 4.03 8.74
CA ASP A 218 15.83 4.33 9.88
C ASP A 218 16.62 5.63 9.70
N ILE A 219 16.96 5.99 8.46
CA ILE A 219 17.68 7.24 8.20
C ILE A 219 16.85 8.47 8.59
N LEU A 220 15.52 8.35 8.62
CA LEU A 220 14.63 9.42 9.06
C LEU A 220 14.67 9.60 10.58
N SER A 221 15.00 8.56 11.35
CA SER A 221 15.06 8.64 12.82
C SER A 221 16.06 9.69 13.33
N LYS A 222 17.05 10.05 12.51
CA LYS A 222 18.05 11.08 12.81
C LYS A 222 17.46 12.50 12.82
N TYR A 223 16.32 12.72 12.15
CA TYR A 223 15.74 14.05 11.93
C TYR A 223 14.26 14.16 12.31
N LEU A 224 13.54 13.03 12.31
CA LEU A 224 12.13 12.96 12.72
C LEU A 224 12.02 12.63 14.21
N PRO A 225 10.90 13.03 14.85
CA PRO A 225 10.61 12.63 16.22
C PRO A 225 10.53 11.11 16.39
N VAL A 226 10.65 10.66 17.63
CA VAL A 226 10.59 9.23 17.99
C VAL A 226 9.29 8.60 17.49
N LYS A 227 9.41 7.43 16.86
CA LYS A 227 8.30 6.56 16.42
C LYS A 227 8.18 5.39 17.38
N ILE A 228 7.02 5.20 17.99
CA ILE A 228 6.71 4.09 18.89
C ILE A 228 5.67 3.21 18.21
N GLU A 229 6.05 1.97 17.88
CA GLU A 229 5.15 0.97 17.29
C GLU A 229 4.74 -0.07 18.31
N GLN A 230 3.43 -0.29 18.44
CA GLN A 230 2.82 -1.19 19.41
C GLN A 230 1.85 -2.15 18.72
N VAL A 231 2.12 -3.44 18.82
CA VAL A 231 1.17 -4.49 18.44
C VAL A 231 0.28 -4.79 19.64
N VAL A 232 -1.01 -4.51 19.52
CA VAL A 232 -1.98 -4.64 20.61
C VAL A 232 -2.84 -5.87 20.38
N CYS A 233 -2.56 -6.92 21.13
CA CYS A 233 -3.29 -8.18 21.10
C CYS A 233 -4.60 -8.05 21.89
N CYS A 234 -5.71 -7.88 21.17
CA CYS A 234 -7.05 -7.76 21.70
C CYS A 234 -7.68 -9.15 21.87
N ARG A 235 -8.14 -9.51 23.07
CA ARG A 235 -8.89 -10.77 23.28
C ARG A 235 -10.27 -10.67 22.61
N LEU A 236 -10.75 -11.76 22.03
CA LEU A 236 -12.13 -11.84 21.55
C LEU A 236 -13.11 -11.71 22.73
N THR A 237 -14.28 -11.15 22.47
CA THR A 237 -15.37 -11.10 23.46
C THR A 237 -16.06 -12.46 23.57
N PRO A 238 -16.80 -12.75 24.67
CA PRO A 238 -17.56 -13.99 24.78
C PRO A 238 -18.48 -14.22 23.58
N LEU A 239 -19.18 -13.17 23.12
CA LEU A 239 -20.01 -13.22 21.92
C LEU A 239 -19.21 -13.60 20.66
N GLN A 240 -18.05 -12.95 20.46
CA GLN A 240 -17.19 -13.26 19.31
C GLN A 240 -16.69 -14.70 19.34
N GLU A 241 -16.30 -15.21 20.51
CA GLU A 241 -15.81 -16.58 20.65
C GLU A 241 -16.89 -17.61 20.34
N GLU A 242 -18.12 -17.41 20.81
CA GLU A 242 -19.22 -18.33 20.53
C GLU A 242 -19.63 -18.30 19.06
N LEU A 243 -19.77 -17.11 18.45
CA LEU A 243 -20.03 -16.98 17.02
C LEU A 243 -18.91 -17.60 16.17
N TYR A 244 -17.66 -17.45 16.60
CA TYR A 244 -16.50 -18.01 15.93
C TYR A 244 -16.51 -19.54 15.98
N LYS A 245 -16.78 -20.14 17.15
CA LYS A 245 -16.90 -21.59 17.31
C LYS A 245 -18.07 -22.15 16.51
N LEU A 246 -19.23 -21.49 16.54
CA LEU A 246 -20.42 -21.88 15.79
C LEU A 246 -20.12 -21.90 14.29
N PHE A 247 -19.52 -20.82 13.77
CA PHE A 247 -19.16 -20.70 12.36
C PHE A 247 -18.20 -21.80 11.92
N LEU A 248 -17.14 -22.06 12.68
CA LEU A 248 -16.19 -23.13 12.35
C LEU A 248 -16.84 -24.53 12.35
N LYS A 249 -17.79 -24.77 13.26
CA LYS A 249 -18.51 -26.04 13.35
C LYS A 249 -19.45 -26.26 12.15
N GLN A 250 -20.11 -25.21 11.68
CA GLN A 250 -21.08 -25.29 10.59
C GLN A 250 -20.43 -25.20 9.21
N ALA A 251 -19.60 -24.18 8.97
CA ALA A 251 -19.01 -23.92 7.65
C ALA A 251 -17.83 -24.87 7.31
N LYS A 252 -17.26 -25.57 8.31
CA LYS A 252 -16.17 -26.56 8.16
C LYS A 252 -15.09 -26.15 7.14
N PRO A 253 -14.52 -24.93 7.21
CA PRO A 253 -13.64 -24.42 6.17
C PRO A 253 -12.36 -25.26 6.01
N VAL A 254 -11.89 -25.90 7.08
CA VAL A 254 -10.67 -26.73 7.08
C VAL A 254 -10.83 -28.01 6.26
N GLU A 255 -12.00 -28.67 6.33
CA GLU A 255 -12.28 -29.88 5.56
C GLU A 255 -12.33 -29.56 4.05
N SER A 256 -12.83 -28.38 3.70
CA SER A 256 -12.88 -27.91 2.30
C SER A 256 -11.49 -27.60 1.71
N LEU A 257 -10.50 -27.27 2.56
CA LEU A 257 -9.13 -26.95 2.14
C LEU A 257 -8.27 -28.20 1.90
N GLN A 258 -8.53 -29.30 2.63
CA GLN A 258 -7.72 -30.53 2.57
C GLN A 258 -7.88 -31.30 1.25
N GLN A 259 -8.91 -31.03 0.45
CA GLN A 259 -9.12 -31.68 -0.86
C GLN A 259 -8.34 -31.02 -2.02
N GLY A 260 -7.38 -30.12 -1.74
CA GLY A 260 -6.48 -29.55 -2.75
C GLY A 260 -7.14 -28.58 -3.76
N LYS A 261 -8.43 -28.28 -3.61
CA LYS A 261 -9.12 -27.22 -4.34
C LYS A 261 -9.32 -26.03 -3.39
N ILE A 262 -8.65 -24.90 -3.67
CA ILE A 262 -9.04 -23.61 -3.08
C ILE A 262 -10.44 -23.29 -3.61
N SER A 263 -11.47 -23.75 -2.90
CA SER A 263 -12.86 -23.45 -3.22
C SER A 263 -13.14 -21.98 -2.93
N VAL A 264 -13.96 -21.34 -3.77
CA VAL A 264 -14.49 -19.97 -3.56
C VAL A 264 -15.10 -19.81 -2.15
N SER A 265 -15.61 -20.89 -1.56
CA SER A 265 -16.16 -20.95 -0.19
C SER A 265 -15.12 -20.72 0.93
N SER A 266 -13.84 -21.04 0.70
CA SER A 266 -12.79 -20.82 1.70
C SER A 266 -12.45 -19.33 1.89
N LEU A 267 -12.40 -18.56 0.79
CA LEU A 267 -12.16 -17.12 0.83
C LEU A 267 -13.33 -16.34 1.44
N SER A 268 -14.56 -16.75 1.18
CA SER A 268 -15.76 -16.16 1.80
C SER A 268 -15.80 -16.45 3.30
N SER A 269 -15.38 -17.65 3.72
CA SER A 269 -15.26 -18.02 5.13
C SER A 269 -14.22 -17.17 5.87
N ILE A 270 -13.01 -17.04 5.30
CA ILE A 270 -11.96 -16.16 5.84
C ILE A 270 -12.45 -14.72 5.93
N THR A 271 -13.16 -14.23 4.90
CA THR A 271 -13.71 -12.88 4.89
C THR A 271 -14.71 -12.69 6.03
N SER A 272 -15.59 -13.67 6.27
CA SER A 272 -16.60 -13.61 7.32
C SER A 272 -15.98 -13.66 8.72
N LEU A 273 -14.95 -14.49 8.92
CA LEU A 273 -14.19 -14.53 10.17
C LEU A 273 -13.41 -13.24 10.42
N LYS A 274 -12.81 -12.62 9.38
CA LYS A 274 -12.17 -11.29 9.52
C LYS A 274 -13.18 -10.22 9.94
N LYS A 275 -14.38 -10.23 9.34
CA LYS A 275 -15.48 -9.34 9.73
C LYS A 275 -15.89 -9.55 11.19
N LEU A 276 -16.07 -10.80 11.61
CA LEU A 276 -16.40 -11.16 13.00
C LEU A 276 -15.33 -10.67 14.00
N CYS A 277 -14.05 -10.88 13.70
CA CYS A 277 -12.94 -10.43 14.52
C CYS A 277 -12.89 -8.91 14.69
N ASN A 278 -13.32 -8.17 13.65
CA ASN A 278 -13.40 -6.73 13.69
C ASN A 278 -14.63 -6.25 14.47
N HIS A 279 -15.83 -6.77 14.18
CA HIS A 279 -17.03 -6.58 15.00
C HIS A 279 -18.17 -7.55 14.60
N PRO A 280 -18.91 -8.14 15.56
CA PRO A 280 -20.10 -8.96 15.25
C PRO A 280 -21.18 -8.28 14.40
N SER A 281 -21.24 -6.95 14.37
CA SER A 281 -22.24 -6.20 13.60
C SER A 281 -22.05 -6.39 12.09
N LEU A 282 -20.83 -6.68 11.64
CA LEU A 282 -20.50 -6.87 10.24
C LEU A 282 -20.99 -8.20 9.67
N ILE A 283 -21.34 -9.15 10.52
CA ILE A 283 -21.90 -10.45 10.12
C ILE A 283 -23.39 -10.55 10.49
N TYR A 284 -23.96 -9.56 11.17
CA TYR A 284 -25.32 -9.62 11.69
C TYR A 284 -26.35 -9.89 10.59
N ASP A 285 -26.23 -9.21 9.43
CA ASP A 285 -27.14 -9.44 8.30
C ASP A 285 -27.09 -10.90 7.79
N LYS A 286 -25.91 -11.54 7.87
CA LYS A 286 -25.75 -12.97 7.51
C LYS A 286 -26.40 -13.88 8.53
N CYS A 287 -26.36 -13.52 9.81
CA CYS A 287 -27.05 -14.23 10.89
C CYS A 287 -28.58 -14.12 10.75
N VAL A 288 -29.09 -12.93 10.39
CA VAL A 288 -30.53 -12.71 10.15
C VAL A 288 -31.01 -13.50 8.94
N ALA A 289 -30.21 -13.55 7.87
CA ALA A 289 -30.54 -14.30 6.66
C ALA A 289 -30.40 -15.83 6.85
N GLY A 290 -29.78 -16.30 7.95
CA GLY A 290 -29.47 -17.71 8.14
C GLY A 290 -28.54 -18.26 7.05
N GLU A 291 -27.58 -17.46 6.59
CA GLU A 291 -26.59 -17.92 5.61
C GLU A 291 -25.79 -19.10 6.15
N GLU A 292 -25.27 -19.94 5.24
CA GLU A 292 -24.41 -21.07 5.56
C GLU A 292 -23.29 -20.67 6.52
N GLY A 293 -23.21 -21.35 7.68
CA GLY A 293 -22.25 -21.05 8.74
C GLY A 293 -22.77 -20.13 9.85
N PHE A 294 -23.97 -19.55 9.71
CA PHE A 294 -24.57 -18.64 10.71
C PHE A 294 -25.97 -19.08 11.18
N GLU A 295 -26.33 -20.34 11.00
CA GLU A 295 -27.61 -20.88 11.44
C GLU A 295 -27.70 -20.84 12.97
N GLY A 296 -28.76 -20.22 13.52
CA GLY A 296 -28.92 -20.03 14.97
C GLY A 296 -27.94 -19.03 15.60
N ALA A 297 -27.11 -18.35 14.80
CA ALA A 297 -26.16 -17.35 15.30
C ALA A 297 -26.86 -16.10 15.88
N LEU A 298 -28.09 -15.82 15.44
CA LEU A 298 -28.87 -14.67 15.88
C LEU A 298 -29.20 -14.76 17.39
N ASP A 299 -29.44 -15.96 17.91
CA ASP A 299 -29.80 -16.21 19.32
C ASP A 299 -28.64 -15.91 20.28
N LEU A 300 -27.42 -15.83 19.76
CA LEU A 300 -26.24 -15.47 20.55
C LEU A 300 -26.12 -13.96 20.79
N PHE A 301 -26.76 -13.12 19.96
CA PHE A 301 -26.71 -11.67 20.13
C PHE A 301 -27.46 -11.22 21.39
N PRO A 302 -27.02 -10.14 22.05
CA PRO A 302 -27.69 -9.66 23.26
C PRO A 302 -29.14 -9.25 22.96
N PRO A 303 -30.05 -9.42 23.93
CA PRO A 303 -31.46 -9.06 23.76
C PRO A 303 -31.59 -7.57 23.47
N GLY A 304 -32.36 -7.23 22.43
CA GLY A 304 -32.55 -5.84 22.00
C GLY A 304 -31.39 -5.26 21.18
N TYR A 305 -30.44 -6.10 20.72
CA TYR A 305 -29.37 -5.67 19.83
C TYR A 305 -29.92 -4.92 18.61
N SER A 306 -29.27 -3.80 18.25
CA SER A 306 -29.62 -3.02 17.07
C SER A 306 -28.37 -2.59 16.31
N SER A 307 -28.39 -2.77 14.98
CA SER A 307 -27.32 -2.29 14.10
C SER A 307 -27.24 -0.77 14.00
N LYS A 308 -28.21 -0.02 14.55
CA LYS A 308 -28.24 1.45 14.54
C LYS A 308 -27.18 2.05 15.45
N ALA A 309 -27.03 1.51 16.66
CA ALA A 309 -25.98 1.91 17.60
C ALA A 309 -24.77 1.00 17.46
N VAL A 310 -23.57 1.53 17.68
CA VAL A 310 -22.37 0.71 17.82
C VAL A 310 -22.18 0.41 19.31
N GLU A 311 -21.90 -0.85 19.62
CA GLU A 311 -21.62 -1.33 20.97
C GLU A 311 -20.17 -1.83 21.02
N PRO A 312 -19.20 -0.96 21.38
CA PRO A 312 -17.78 -1.30 21.36
C PRO A 312 -17.45 -2.54 22.19
N GLN A 313 -18.18 -2.77 23.29
CA GLN A 313 -18.04 -3.92 24.17
C GLN A 313 -18.28 -5.28 23.51
N LEU A 314 -18.94 -5.33 22.34
CA LEU A 314 -19.18 -6.58 21.61
C LEU A 314 -17.97 -7.02 20.78
N SER A 315 -16.94 -6.17 20.62
CA SER A 315 -15.71 -6.52 19.92
C SER A 315 -14.47 -6.12 20.71
N GLY A 316 -13.55 -7.07 20.90
CA GLY A 316 -12.32 -6.82 21.65
C GLY A 316 -11.49 -5.68 21.04
N LYS A 317 -11.39 -5.65 19.70
CA LYS A 317 -10.69 -4.58 18.98
C LYS A 317 -11.41 -3.24 19.09
N MET A 318 -12.74 -3.22 18.93
CA MET A 318 -13.50 -1.98 19.01
C MET A 318 -13.48 -1.39 20.42
N LEU A 319 -13.51 -2.24 21.45
CA LEU A 319 -13.39 -1.84 22.85
C LEU A 319 -12.02 -1.20 23.14
N VAL A 320 -10.93 -1.84 22.68
CA VAL A 320 -9.58 -1.27 22.81
C VAL A 320 -9.44 0.04 22.04
N LEU A 321 -10.01 0.14 20.84
CA LEU A 321 -10.03 1.38 20.08
C LEU A 321 -10.75 2.50 20.86
N ASP A 322 -11.93 2.21 21.42
CA ASP A 322 -12.70 3.17 22.21
C ASP A 322 -11.89 3.67 23.42
N TYR A 323 -11.17 2.78 24.11
CA TYR A 323 -10.24 3.18 25.18
C TYR A 323 -9.07 4.04 24.69
N ILE A 324 -8.41 3.68 23.58
CA ILE A 324 -7.31 4.48 23.02
C ILE A 324 -7.81 5.89 22.69
N LEU A 325 -8.98 6.02 22.06
CA LEU A 325 -9.57 7.31 21.69
C LEU A 325 -9.95 8.13 22.93
N ALA A 326 -10.63 7.52 23.90
CA ALA A 326 -11.05 8.18 25.14
C ALA A 326 -9.85 8.66 25.97
N MET A 327 -8.83 7.82 26.13
CA MET A 327 -7.59 8.18 26.83
C MET A 327 -6.84 9.29 26.09
N THR A 328 -6.69 9.19 24.77
CA THR A 328 -6.04 10.25 23.98
C THR A 328 -6.77 11.57 24.15
N ARG A 329 -8.10 11.58 24.04
CA ARG A 329 -8.90 12.82 24.11
C ARG A 329 -8.86 13.49 25.47
N SER A 330 -8.77 12.70 26.55
CA SER A 330 -8.78 13.18 27.93
C SER A 330 -7.41 13.54 28.47
N THR A 331 -6.34 12.89 27.99
CA THR A 331 -4.98 13.07 28.51
C THR A 331 -4.09 13.93 27.62
N THR A 332 -4.40 14.05 26.33
CA THR A 332 -3.60 14.84 25.39
C THR A 332 -4.45 15.67 24.43
N SER A 333 -3.79 16.56 23.67
CA SER A 333 -4.37 17.31 22.56
C SER A 333 -3.99 16.71 21.20
N ASP A 334 -3.66 15.42 21.18
CA ASP A 334 -3.23 14.71 19.98
C ASP A 334 -4.41 14.43 19.06
N LYS A 335 -4.16 14.48 17.74
CA LYS A 335 -5.12 14.02 16.73
C LYS A 335 -4.78 12.58 16.33
N VAL A 336 -5.80 11.82 15.93
CA VAL A 336 -5.71 10.39 15.65
C VAL A 336 -6.09 10.10 14.20
N VAL A 337 -5.30 9.25 13.54
CA VAL A 337 -5.63 8.67 12.24
C VAL A 337 -6.14 7.25 12.44
N LEU A 338 -7.34 6.95 11.93
CA LEU A 338 -7.91 5.59 11.92
C LEU A 338 -7.81 4.98 10.53
N VAL A 339 -7.24 3.79 10.44
CA VAL A 339 -7.05 3.07 9.18
C VAL A 339 -7.73 1.71 9.25
N SER A 340 -8.49 1.39 8.21
CA SER A 340 -9.12 0.08 8.01
C SER A 340 -9.12 -0.31 6.55
N ASN A 341 -9.03 -1.60 6.22
CA ASN A 341 -9.19 -2.07 4.85
C ASN A 341 -10.65 -2.16 4.41
N TYR A 342 -11.60 -2.09 5.36
CA TYR A 342 -13.04 -2.27 5.10
C TYR A 342 -13.81 -0.96 5.30
N THR A 343 -14.52 -0.51 4.27
CA THR A 343 -15.40 0.66 4.36
C THR A 343 -16.51 0.48 5.40
N GLN A 344 -17.02 -0.75 5.56
CA GLN A 344 -18.01 -1.08 6.59
C GLN A 344 -17.51 -0.82 8.02
N ILE A 345 -16.20 -0.93 8.26
CA ILE A 345 -15.60 -0.57 9.56
C ILE A 345 -15.51 0.94 9.73
N LEU A 346 -15.21 1.68 8.66
CA LEU A 346 -15.28 3.15 8.71
C LEU A 346 -16.69 3.62 9.08
N ASP A 347 -17.75 2.95 8.59
CA ASP A 347 -19.13 3.23 8.98
C ASP A 347 -19.36 3.01 10.49
N LEU A 348 -18.74 1.98 11.09
CA LEU A 348 -18.78 1.77 12.54
C LEU A 348 -17.99 2.83 13.31
N PHE A 349 -16.84 3.27 12.78
CA PHE A 349 -16.08 4.38 13.37
C PHE A 349 -16.88 5.67 13.37
N GLU A 350 -17.64 5.96 12.32
CA GLU A 350 -18.54 7.12 12.31
C GLU A 350 -19.61 7.03 13.39
N LYS A 351 -20.25 5.87 13.52
CA LYS A 351 -21.24 5.62 14.59
C LYS A 351 -20.61 5.83 15.96
N LEU A 352 -19.39 5.33 16.17
CA LEU A 352 -18.66 5.50 17.42
C LEU A 352 -18.33 6.97 17.70
N CYS A 353 -17.82 7.68 16.70
CA CYS A 353 -17.49 9.10 16.82
C CYS A 353 -18.74 9.93 17.12
N ARG A 354 -19.88 9.65 16.48
CA ARG A 354 -21.15 10.31 16.77
C ARG A 354 -21.62 10.04 18.21
N ALA A 355 -21.57 8.78 18.65
CA ALA A 355 -21.94 8.41 20.01
C ALA A 355 -21.04 9.07 21.08
N ARG A 356 -19.74 9.16 20.82
CA ARG A 356 -18.73 9.79 21.71
C ARG A 356 -18.56 11.30 21.50
N ARG A 357 -19.30 11.90 20.56
CA ARG A 357 -19.22 13.33 20.18
C ARG A 357 -17.81 13.78 19.73
N TYR A 358 -17.09 12.91 19.05
CA TYR A 358 -15.82 13.24 18.42
C TYR A 358 -16.05 13.88 17.04
N LEU A 359 -15.38 14.99 16.78
CA LEU A 359 -15.33 15.58 15.44
C LEU A 359 -14.35 14.77 14.58
N TYR A 360 -14.79 14.40 13.38
CA TYR A 360 -14.01 13.56 12.50
C TYR A 360 -14.15 13.99 11.03
N VAL A 361 -13.19 13.56 10.24
CA VAL A 361 -13.27 13.56 8.78
C VAL A 361 -13.02 12.15 8.26
N ARG A 362 -13.76 11.79 7.21
CA ARG A 362 -13.62 10.51 6.52
C ARG A 362 -13.13 10.73 5.11
N LEU A 363 -12.15 9.92 4.71
CA LEU A 363 -11.70 9.79 3.34
C LEU A 363 -11.93 8.35 2.89
N ASP A 364 -13.03 8.13 2.19
CA ASP A 364 -13.23 6.95 1.36
C ASP A 364 -13.10 7.32 -0.12
N GLY A 365 -12.86 6.34 -0.98
CA GLY A 365 -12.50 6.55 -2.40
C GLY A 365 -13.54 7.31 -3.23
N THR A 366 -14.69 7.66 -2.66
CA THR A 366 -15.79 8.40 -3.31
C THR A 366 -15.54 9.91 -3.37
N MET A 367 -14.62 10.44 -2.54
CA MET A 367 -14.36 11.88 -2.48
C MET A 367 -13.63 12.41 -3.71
N SER A 368 -14.12 13.51 -4.26
CA SER A 368 -13.43 14.26 -5.31
C SER A 368 -12.08 14.78 -4.84
N ILE A 369 -11.13 14.89 -5.79
CA ILE A 369 -9.75 15.27 -5.51
C ILE A 369 -9.63 16.66 -4.86
N LYS A 370 -10.42 17.64 -5.34
CA LYS A 370 -10.43 19.00 -4.77
C LYS A 370 -10.89 18.98 -3.30
N LYS A 371 -11.93 18.21 -3.00
CA LYS A 371 -12.43 18.06 -1.62
C LYS A 371 -11.39 17.35 -0.74
N ARG A 372 -10.70 16.34 -1.30
CA ARG A 372 -9.62 15.61 -0.63
C ARG A 372 -8.47 16.51 -0.17
N ALA A 373 -7.95 17.38 -1.04
CA ALA A 373 -6.85 18.28 -0.67
C ALA A 373 -7.27 19.23 0.47
N LYS A 374 -8.48 19.80 0.37
CA LYS A 374 -9.02 20.71 1.38
C LYS A 374 -9.19 20.07 2.75
N ILE A 375 -9.68 18.82 2.82
CA ILE A 375 -9.83 18.13 4.13
C ILE A 375 -8.48 17.81 4.77
N VAL A 376 -7.46 17.49 3.97
CA VAL A 376 -6.12 17.16 4.47
C VAL A 376 -5.44 18.40 5.03
N GLU A 377 -5.48 19.51 4.30
CA GLU A 377 -4.98 20.81 4.76
C GLU A 377 -5.70 21.26 6.02
N ARG A 378 -7.04 21.15 6.03
CA ARG A 378 -7.88 21.48 7.17
C ARG A 378 -7.53 20.65 8.41
N PHE A 379 -7.30 19.35 8.26
CA PHE A 379 -6.94 18.46 9.36
C PHE A 379 -5.54 18.75 9.90
N ASN A 380 -4.58 19.04 9.01
CA ASN A 380 -3.20 19.37 9.38
C ASN A 380 -3.08 20.72 10.11
N SER A 381 -4.04 21.62 9.95
CA SER A 381 -4.06 22.88 10.69
C SER A 381 -4.22 22.63 12.20
N PRO A 382 -3.34 23.18 13.05
CA PRO A 382 -3.47 23.09 14.51
C PRO A 382 -4.74 23.76 15.05
N SER A 383 -5.27 24.77 14.34
CA SER A 383 -6.48 25.50 14.74
C SER A 383 -7.78 24.71 14.51
N ASN A 384 -7.70 23.56 13.82
CA ASN A 384 -8.88 22.80 13.47
C ASN A 384 -9.32 21.85 14.60
N PRO A 385 -10.62 21.81 14.95
CA PRO A 385 -11.14 21.01 16.06
C PRO A 385 -11.37 19.52 15.72
N GLU A 386 -11.17 19.10 14.47
CA GLU A 386 -11.27 17.69 14.07
C GLU A 386 -10.23 16.85 14.83
N PHE A 387 -10.73 15.87 15.59
CA PHE A 387 -9.91 14.99 16.41
C PHE A 387 -9.46 13.76 15.63
N ILE A 388 -10.32 13.23 14.76
CA ILE A 388 -10.10 11.96 14.07
C ILE A 388 -10.09 12.15 12.55
N PHE A 389 -9.10 11.59 11.88
CA PHE A 389 -9.09 11.40 10.44
C PHE A 389 -9.17 9.91 10.13
N MET A 390 -10.28 9.44 9.56
CA MET A 390 -10.45 8.05 9.18
C MET A 390 -10.30 7.87 7.68
N LEU A 391 -9.54 6.85 7.26
CA LEU A 391 -9.34 6.52 5.85
C LEU A 391 -9.33 5.01 5.63
N SER A 392 -9.71 4.60 4.43
CA SER A 392 -9.41 3.24 4.01
C SER A 392 -7.94 3.14 3.57
N SER A 393 -7.27 2.03 3.88
CA SER A 393 -5.85 1.82 3.51
C SER A 393 -5.63 2.03 2.00
N LYS A 394 -6.60 1.61 1.19
CA LYS A 394 -6.57 1.75 -0.29
C LYS A 394 -6.90 3.17 -0.79
N ALA A 395 -7.85 3.88 -0.17
CA ALA A 395 -8.12 5.28 -0.52
C ALA A 395 -6.95 6.20 -0.10
N GLY A 396 -6.23 5.76 0.93
CA GLY A 396 -4.94 6.24 1.34
C GLY A 396 -3.78 5.79 0.46
N GLY A 397 -3.92 5.46 -0.83
CA GLY A 397 -2.76 5.22 -1.71
C GLY A 397 -2.01 6.50 -2.10
N CYS A 398 -2.63 7.67 -1.97
CA CYS A 398 -2.25 8.87 -2.74
C CYS A 398 -1.12 9.77 -2.17
N GLY A 399 -0.11 9.24 -1.49
CA GLY A 399 0.98 10.05 -0.90
C GLY A 399 0.56 11.14 0.10
N LEU A 400 -0.61 11.03 0.74
CA LEU A 400 -1.17 12.05 1.66
C LEU A 400 -0.24 12.30 2.84
N ASN A 401 -0.13 13.57 3.22
CA ASN A 401 0.62 14.00 4.39
C ASN A 401 -0.35 14.34 5.53
N LEU A 402 -0.34 13.58 6.62
CA LEU A 402 -1.26 13.72 7.76
C LEU A 402 -0.50 14.07 9.05
N ILE A 403 0.51 14.94 8.94
CA ILE A 403 1.37 15.38 10.05
C ILE A 403 0.66 16.15 11.16
N GLY A 404 -0.60 16.57 10.96
CA GLY A 404 -1.41 17.16 12.03
C GLY A 404 -1.79 16.15 13.11
N ALA A 405 -1.76 14.85 12.80
CA ALA A 405 -1.87 13.78 13.77
C ALA A 405 -0.49 13.28 14.17
N ASN A 406 -0.43 12.66 15.35
CA ASN A 406 0.75 11.96 15.85
C ASN A 406 0.41 10.57 16.40
N ARG A 407 -0.84 10.12 16.23
CA ARG A 407 -1.28 8.76 16.57
C ARG A 407 -1.98 8.14 15.38
N LEU A 408 -1.66 6.89 15.08
CA LEU A 408 -2.30 6.11 14.02
C LEU A 408 -2.73 4.76 14.57
N VAL A 409 -4.00 4.41 14.37
CA VAL A 409 -4.53 3.07 14.70
C VAL A 409 -4.80 2.32 13.41
N MET A 410 -4.03 1.27 13.18
CA MET A 410 -4.29 0.26 12.16
C MET A 410 -5.24 -0.77 12.76
N PHE A 411 -6.53 -0.66 12.42
CA PHE A 411 -7.57 -1.46 13.05
C PHE A 411 -7.57 -2.91 12.56
N ASP A 412 -7.29 -3.12 11.28
CA ASP A 412 -7.17 -4.44 10.67
C ASP A 412 -5.97 -4.47 9.72
N PRO A 413 -5.05 -5.45 9.86
CA PRO A 413 -3.89 -5.55 8.98
C PRO A 413 -4.29 -6.02 7.59
N ASP A 414 -3.65 -5.47 6.57
CA ASP A 414 -3.73 -6.00 5.21
C ASP A 414 -2.91 -7.29 5.06
N TRP A 415 -3.28 -8.13 4.10
CA TRP A 415 -2.48 -9.32 3.76
C TRP A 415 -1.11 -8.96 3.22
N ASN A 416 -0.99 -7.80 2.59
CA ASN A 416 0.27 -7.24 2.13
C ASN A 416 0.78 -6.22 3.16
N PRO A 417 1.87 -6.53 3.90
CA PRO A 417 2.44 -5.63 4.91
C PRO A 417 2.82 -4.25 4.37
N ALA A 418 3.13 -4.15 3.06
CA ALA A 418 3.54 -2.90 2.48
C ALA A 418 2.37 -1.90 2.33
N ASN A 419 1.13 -2.38 2.24
CA ASN A 419 -0.05 -1.51 2.32
C ASN A 419 -0.17 -0.89 3.72
N ASP A 420 0.12 -1.66 4.78
CA ASP A 420 0.14 -1.15 6.16
C ASP A 420 1.27 -0.10 6.32
N GLU A 421 2.48 -0.38 5.81
CA GLU A 421 3.61 0.56 5.82
C GLU A 421 3.28 1.88 5.10
N GLN A 422 2.58 1.80 3.96
CA GLN A 422 2.16 2.98 3.20
C GLN A 422 1.23 3.89 4.02
N ALA A 423 0.38 3.30 4.86
CA ALA A 423 -0.52 4.04 5.72
C ALA A 423 0.22 4.63 6.93
N MET A 424 1.15 3.88 7.53
CA MET A 424 1.98 4.34 8.67
C MET A 424 2.86 5.54 8.28
N ALA A 425 3.46 5.50 7.09
CA ALA A 425 4.33 6.56 6.55
C ALA A 425 3.63 7.90 6.28
N ARG A 426 2.33 8.05 6.59
CA ARG A 426 1.56 9.29 6.42
C ARG A 426 1.59 10.21 7.61
N VAL A 427 1.80 9.65 8.80
CA VAL A 427 1.83 10.38 10.07
C VAL A 427 3.27 10.65 10.49
N TRP A 428 4.15 9.65 10.32
CA TRP A 428 5.58 9.80 10.56
C TRP A 428 6.31 10.19 9.27
N ARG A 429 6.32 11.50 9.02
CA ARG A 429 6.88 12.11 7.80
C ARG A 429 7.45 13.48 8.11
N ASP A 430 8.25 14.01 7.18
CA ASP A 430 8.79 15.37 7.25
C ASP A 430 7.69 16.43 7.55
N GLY A 431 8.01 17.32 8.49
CA GLY A 431 7.07 18.27 9.11
C GLY A 431 6.42 17.78 10.41
N GLN A 432 6.56 16.51 10.80
CA GLN A 432 6.11 16.01 12.09
C GLN A 432 6.95 16.61 13.24
N LYS A 433 6.27 17.07 14.30
CA LYS A 433 6.92 17.72 15.46
C LYS A 433 6.71 16.98 16.78
N LYS A 434 5.79 16.01 16.81
CA LYS A 434 5.45 15.23 18.01
C LYS A 434 5.93 13.79 17.88
N THR A 435 6.17 13.15 19.02
CA THR A 435 6.35 11.69 19.10
C THR A 435 5.16 10.99 18.48
N CYS A 436 5.45 10.06 17.56
CA CYS A 436 4.44 9.30 16.83
C CYS A 436 4.15 7.96 17.52
N TYR A 437 2.87 7.62 17.64
CA TYR A 437 2.41 6.33 18.17
C TYR A 437 1.63 5.57 17.11
N ILE A 438 2.08 4.37 16.77
CA ILE A 438 1.42 3.49 15.81
C ILE A 438 0.89 2.27 16.55
N TYR A 439 -0.42 2.05 16.48
CA TYR A 439 -1.11 0.94 17.12
C TYR A 439 -1.60 -0.05 16.05
N ARG A 440 -1.11 -1.30 16.10
CA ARG A 440 -1.61 -2.39 15.24
C ARG A 440 -2.50 -3.30 16.06
N LEU A 441 -3.81 -3.26 15.83
CA LEU A 441 -4.75 -4.08 16.59
C LEU A 441 -4.84 -5.47 15.95
N LEU A 442 -4.63 -6.51 16.75
CA LEU A 442 -4.75 -7.91 16.33
C LEU A 442 -5.68 -8.66 17.29
N SER A 443 -6.47 -9.59 16.77
CA SER A 443 -7.34 -10.43 17.60
C SER A 443 -6.56 -11.66 18.07
N ARG A 444 -6.58 -11.96 19.37
CA ARG A 444 -5.95 -13.15 19.99
C ARG A 444 -6.99 -14.26 20.17
N GLY A 445 -6.57 -15.52 20.07
CA GLY A 445 -7.42 -16.69 20.30
C GLY A 445 -8.00 -17.32 19.03
N LEU A 446 -7.46 -16.94 17.86
CA LEU A 446 -7.83 -17.53 16.58
C LEU A 446 -7.37 -19.00 16.54
N LYS A 447 -8.21 -19.89 16.00
CA LYS A 447 -7.91 -21.33 15.84
C LYS A 447 -7.87 -21.76 14.39
N ASP A 448 -8.31 -20.91 13.48
CA ASP A 448 -8.30 -21.19 12.05
C ASP A 448 -6.86 -21.08 11.54
N PRO A 449 -6.29 -22.12 10.89
CA PRO A 449 -4.88 -22.15 10.54
C PRO A 449 -4.46 -21.03 9.58
N VAL A 450 -5.38 -20.54 8.73
CA VAL A 450 -5.10 -19.45 7.79
C VAL A 450 -5.07 -18.10 8.52
N LEU A 451 -6.00 -17.87 9.44
CA LEU A 451 -6.01 -16.65 10.26
C LEU A 451 -4.91 -16.66 11.33
N VAL A 452 -4.56 -17.82 11.86
CA VAL A 452 -3.40 -18.01 12.76
C VAL A 452 -2.12 -17.73 11.98
N SER A 453 -1.93 -18.32 10.79
CA SER A 453 -0.81 -17.98 9.92
C SER A 453 -0.77 -16.49 9.57
N SER A 454 -1.91 -15.85 9.29
CA SER A 454 -1.98 -14.41 9.06
C SER A 454 -1.60 -13.59 10.30
N TRP A 455 -1.99 -14.05 11.49
CA TRP A 455 -1.65 -13.44 12.77
C TRP A 455 -0.17 -13.62 13.06
N ASP A 456 0.37 -14.82 12.92
CA ASP A 456 1.78 -15.15 13.06
C ASP A 456 2.63 -14.41 12.05
N ALA A 457 2.18 -14.26 10.81
CA ALA A 457 2.88 -13.45 9.80
C ALA A 457 2.85 -11.97 10.18
N ALA A 458 1.72 -11.42 10.62
CA ALA A 458 1.64 -10.02 11.05
C ALA A 458 2.51 -9.73 12.29
N VAL A 459 2.55 -10.67 13.23
CA VAL A 459 3.39 -10.61 14.45
C VAL A 459 4.86 -10.79 14.08
N SER A 460 5.21 -11.89 13.41
CA SER A 460 6.58 -12.23 13.01
C SER A 460 7.18 -11.19 12.09
N PHE A 461 6.40 -10.57 11.19
CA PHE A 461 6.88 -9.48 10.34
C PHE A 461 7.33 -8.27 11.17
N VAL A 462 6.55 -7.87 12.17
CA VAL A 462 6.93 -6.76 13.08
C VAL A 462 8.19 -7.11 13.87
N PHE A 463 8.27 -8.34 14.38
CA PHE A 463 9.41 -8.76 15.20
C PHE A 463 10.67 -9.07 14.37
N HIS A 464 10.54 -9.53 13.12
CA HIS A 464 11.68 -9.72 12.20
C HIS A 464 12.22 -8.39 11.67
N GLN A 465 11.37 -7.37 11.46
CA GLN A 465 11.85 -6.01 11.20
C GLN A 465 12.75 -5.53 12.34
N ARG A 466 12.29 -5.66 13.60
CA ARG A 466 13.10 -5.33 14.78
C ARG A 466 14.37 -6.16 14.91
N SER A 467 14.31 -7.47 14.64
CA SER A 467 15.50 -8.34 14.69
C SER A 467 16.55 -7.96 13.64
N HIS A 468 16.14 -7.55 12.44
CA HIS A 468 17.06 -7.07 11.41
C HIS A 468 17.58 -5.65 11.71
N GLU A 469 16.79 -4.82 12.40
CA GLU A 469 17.19 -3.51 12.92
C GLU A 469 18.24 -3.67 14.05
N ASP A 470 18.03 -4.59 15.00
CA ASP A 470 18.93 -4.86 16.13
C ASP A 470 20.23 -5.56 15.68
N GLN A 471 20.17 -6.47 14.71
CA GLN A 471 21.38 -7.12 14.15
C GLN A 471 22.29 -6.16 13.36
N ARG A 472 21.79 -4.98 12.97
CA ARG A 472 22.59 -3.94 12.28
C ARG A 472 23.19 -2.90 13.23
N GLY A 473 22.88 -2.96 14.52
CA GLY A 473 23.59 -2.21 15.57
C GLY A 473 24.95 -2.81 15.95
N VAL A 474 25.30 -3.97 15.39
CA VAL A 474 26.59 -4.66 15.60
C VAL A 474 27.24 -4.96 14.23
N VAL A 475 27.45 -3.93 13.40
CA VAL A 475 28.52 -3.89 12.38
C VAL A 475 28.99 -2.46 12.21
#